data_AF-A0A959CCQ4-F1
#
_entry.id   AF-A0A959CCQ4-F1
#
_cell.length_a   1.000
_cell.length_b   1.000
_cell.length_c   1.000
_cell.angle_alpha   90.00
_cell.angle_beta   90.00
_cell.angle_gamma   90.00
#
_symmetry.space_group_name_H-M   'P 1'
#
loop_
_entity.id
_entity.type
_entity.pdbx_description
1 polymer ?
#
loop_
_entity_poly.entity_id
_entity_poly.type
_entity_poly.pdbx_seq_one_letter_code
_entity_poly.pdbx_strand_id
1 'polypeptide(L)'
;MKSIGFLIFIIFLQQQPATTSDTIPIRNPSFEDKPGQSKAPKGWRSFTPDSTPDILPGAWGLDLAAQEGQTCVGLVTREDGTSEDIAQGLPESLKGGTCYTFTIYLAHAKKYVGYNHPVRLRVFGG
;
A
#
# COMPACT_ATOMS: atom_id res chain seq x y z
N MET A 1 2.11 -65.34 32.14
CA MET A 1 2.90 -64.10 32.33
C MET A 1 2.64 -63.20 31.13
N LYS A 2 2.25 -61.95 31.37
CA LYS A 2 1.58 -61.06 30.40
C LYS A 2 2.60 -60.45 29.43
N SER A 3 2.39 -60.63 28.13
CA SER A 3 3.14 -59.92 27.08
C SER A 3 2.52 -58.54 26.89
N ILE A 4 3.27 -57.48 27.19
CA ILE A 4 2.89 -56.08 26.99
C ILE A 4 3.44 -55.69 25.62
N GLY A 5 2.59 -55.68 24.60
CA GLY A 5 2.93 -55.16 23.27
C GLY A 5 2.88 -53.63 23.28
N PHE A 6 4.02 -52.99 23.05
CA PHE A 6 4.12 -51.54 22.94
C PHE A 6 3.76 -51.12 21.51
N LEU A 7 2.58 -50.51 21.31
CA LEU A 7 2.20 -49.93 20.03
C LEU A 7 3.00 -48.62 19.84
N ILE A 8 3.97 -48.62 18.92
CA ILE A 8 4.65 -47.40 18.49
C ILE A 8 3.79 -46.73 17.41
N PHE A 9 3.16 -45.62 17.77
CA PHE A 9 2.41 -44.78 16.83
C PHE A 9 3.37 -43.79 16.17
N ILE A 10 3.82 -44.08 14.95
CA ILE A 10 4.67 -43.18 14.17
C ILE A 10 3.78 -42.06 13.61
N ILE A 11 3.86 -40.87 14.20
CA ILE A 11 3.23 -39.66 13.68
C ILE A 11 4.10 -39.18 12.51
N PHE A 12 3.65 -39.40 11.28
CA PHE A 12 4.21 -38.71 10.12
C PHE A 12 3.73 -37.25 10.17
N LEU A 13 4.62 -36.32 10.54
CA LEU A 13 4.41 -34.90 10.25
C LEU A 13 4.41 -34.72 8.74
N GLN A 14 3.23 -34.55 8.14
CA GLN A 14 3.14 -34.02 6.78
C GLN A 14 3.67 -32.59 6.80
N GLN A 15 4.86 -32.38 6.25
CA GLN A 15 5.33 -31.04 5.92
C GLN A 15 4.40 -30.47 4.85
N GLN A 16 3.61 -29.46 5.20
CA GLN A 16 2.89 -28.69 4.19
C GLN A 16 3.93 -27.92 3.36
N PRO A 17 3.86 -27.99 2.02
CA PRO A 17 4.72 -27.18 1.17
C PRO A 17 4.50 -25.70 1.51
N ALA A 18 5.59 -24.97 1.73
CA ALA A 18 5.52 -23.52 1.88
C ALA A 18 4.99 -22.93 0.57
N THR A 19 3.75 -22.44 0.58
CA THR A 19 3.22 -21.66 -0.53
C THR A 19 3.99 -20.34 -0.56
N THR A 20 4.93 -20.18 -1.49
CA THR A 20 5.47 -18.87 -1.82
C THR A 20 4.31 -18.04 -2.37
N SER A 21 3.92 -17.00 -1.66
CA SER A 21 2.92 -16.04 -2.13
C SER A 21 3.45 -15.38 -3.40
N ASP A 22 2.76 -15.55 -4.54
CA ASP A 22 3.07 -14.83 -5.79
C ASP A 22 2.79 -13.32 -5.70
N THR A 23 2.25 -12.86 -4.56
CA THR A 23 2.02 -11.44 -4.29
C THR A 23 3.24 -10.81 -3.66
N ILE A 24 3.81 -9.80 -4.33
CA ILE A 24 4.86 -8.94 -3.75
C ILE A 24 4.23 -8.11 -2.63
N PRO A 25 4.69 -8.23 -1.38
CA PRO A 25 4.08 -7.50 -0.28
C PRO A 25 4.45 -6.02 -0.31
N ILE A 26 3.44 -5.18 -0.09
CA ILE A 26 3.53 -3.73 0.03
C ILE A 26 3.36 -3.37 1.51
N ARG A 27 4.23 -2.52 2.06
CA ARG A 27 4.07 -2.04 3.44
C ARG A 27 2.92 -1.03 3.47
N ASN A 28 1.99 -1.25 4.40
CA ASN A 28 0.81 -0.40 4.60
C ASN A 28 0.04 -0.17 3.28
N PRO A 29 -0.47 -1.23 2.63
CA PRO A 29 -1.05 -1.14 1.28
C PRO A 29 -2.32 -0.30 1.22
N SER A 30 -3.02 -0.15 2.35
CA SER A 30 -4.28 0.59 2.48
C SER A 30 -4.06 2.01 3.06
N PHE A 31 -2.80 2.45 3.21
CA PHE A 31 -2.40 3.79 3.67
C PHE A 31 -2.82 4.16 5.10
N GLU A 32 -3.04 3.17 5.96
CA GLU A 32 -3.53 3.35 7.32
C GLU A 32 -2.52 4.07 8.23
N ASP A 33 -2.91 5.24 8.75
CA ASP A 33 -2.18 6.00 9.78
C ASP A 33 -3.10 7.06 10.42
N LYS A 34 -2.62 7.78 11.45
CA LYS A 34 -3.34 8.92 12.01
C LYS A 34 -3.49 10.01 10.93
N PRO A 35 -4.72 10.49 10.64
CA PRO A 35 -4.95 11.58 9.70
C PRO A 35 -4.17 12.85 10.04
N GLY A 36 -3.83 13.62 9.01
CA GLY A 36 -3.05 14.84 9.17
C GLY A 36 -2.59 15.45 7.85
N GLN A 37 -2.27 16.73 7.92
CA GLN A 37 -1.72 17.49 6.81
C GLN A 37 -0.21 17.24 6.68
N SER A 38 0.31 17.27 5.46
CA SER A 38 1.74 17.23 5.12
C SER A 38 2.47 16.07 5.80
N LYS A 39 1.84 14.91 5.77
CA LYS A 39 2.29 13.67 6.39
C LYS A 39 2.06 12.49 5.44
N ALA A 40 3.13 11.81 5.07
CA ALA A 40 3.06 10.53 4.37
C ALA A 40 2.64 9.39 5.33
N PRO A 41 1.83 8.42 4.88
CA PRO A 41 1.53 7.22 5.66
C PRO A 41 2.80 6.43 6.00
N LYS A 42 2.88 5.82 7.19
CA LYS A 42 3.98 4.91 7.54
C LYS A 42 4.24 3.88 6.44
N GLY A 43 5.51 3.67 6.11
CA GLY A 43 5.95 2.75 5.06
C GLY A 43 6.04 3.36 3.66
N TRP A 44 5.45 4.54 3.46
CA TRP A 44 5.49 5.35 2.25
C TRP A 44 6.26 6.65 2.49
N ARG A 45 6.85 7.18 1.42
CA ARG A 45 7.52 8.49 1.46
C ARG A 45 7.57 9.12 0.07
N SER A 46 7.66 10.44 0.04
CA SER A 46 8.06 11.17 -1.17
C SER A 46 9.58 11.15 -1.32
N PHE A 47 10.04 11.27 -2.56
CA PHE A 47 11.42 11.64 -2.91
C PHE A 47 11.49 12.95 -3.70
N THR A 48 10.34 13.50 -4.07
CA THR A 48 10.23 14.76 -4.79
C THR A 48 10.31 15.92 -3.79
N PRO A 49 11.19 16.91 -4.01
CA PRO A 49 11.22 18.12 -3.19
C PRO A 49 9.84 18.78 -3.10
N ASP A 50 9.50 19.31 -1.93
CA ASP A 50 8.24 20.04 -1.68
C ASP A 50 6.94 19.24 -1.86
N SER A 51 7.04 17.90 -2.00
CA SER A 51 5.90 17.00 -1.96
C SER A 51 5.49 16.73 -0.51
N THR A 52 4.27 17.13 -0.16
CA THR A 52 3.73 17.13 1.20
C THR A 52 2.40 16.37 1.24
N PRO A 53 2.39 15.05 0.93
CA PRO A 53 1.16 14.26 0.88
C PRO A 53 0.38 14.37 2.20
N ASP A 54 -0.93 14.24 2.16
CA ASP A 54 -1.79 14.23 3.34
C ASP A 54 -2.31 12.82 3.65
N ILE A 55 -2.73 12.58 4.90
CA ILE A 55 -3.55 11.42 5.26
C ILE A 55 -4.97 11.93 5.56
N LEU A 56 -5.92 11.49 4.75
CA LEU A 56 -7.34 11.82 4.83
C LEU A 56 -8.07 10.79 5.70
N PRO A 57 -9.21 11.14 6.33
CA PRO A 57 -9.96 12.40 6.22
C PRO A 57 -9.44 13.54 7.14
N GLY A 58 -9.94 14.76 6.94
CA GLY A 58 -9.75 15.92 7.81
C GLY A 58 -8.74 16.96 7.30
N ALA A 59 -7.71 16.54 6.56
CA ALA A 59 -6.80 17.49 5.93
C ALA A 59 -7.58 18.39 4.95
N TRP A 60 -7.42 19.71 5.08
CA TRP A 60 -8.09 20.70 4.24
C TRP A 60 -9.63 20.59 4.21
N GLY A 61 -10.23 20.01 5.25
CA GLY A 61 -11.68 19.78 5.31
C GLY A 61 -12.19 18.72 4.33
N LEU A 62 -11.30 17.88 3.79
CA LEU A 62 -11.68 16.77 2.94
C LEU A 62 -12.17 15.59 3.78
N ASP A 63 -13.35 15.10 3.43
CA ASP A 63 -13.96 13.91 4.03
C ASP A 63 -14.27 12.90 2.93
N LEU A 64 -13.20 12.26 2.43
CA LEU A 64 -13.31 11.18 1.44
C LEU A 64 -13.27 9.84 2.17
N ALA A 65 -14.28 9.00 1.91
CA ALA A 65 -14.30 7.65 2.43
C ALA A 65 -13.14 6.83 1.84
N ALA A 66 -12.38 6.17 2.71
CA ALA A 66 -11.39 5.18 2.29
C ALA A 66 -12.12 3.95 1.72
N GLN A 67 -11.56 3.37 0.66
CA GLN A 67 -12.10 2.12 0.11
C GLN A 67 -11.89 0.94 1.08
N GLU A 68 -10.78 0.97 1.82
CA GLU A 68 -10.42 -0.03 2.82
C GLU A 68 -9.90 0.71 4.05
N GLY A 69 -10.25 0.23 5.25
CA GLY A 69 -9.78 0.83 6.50
C GLY A 69 -10.47 2.15 6.83
N GLN A 70 -9.71 3.09 7.39
CA GLN A 70 -10.21 4.37 7.90
C GLN A 70 -9.63 5.58 7.16
N THR A 71 -8.52 5.40 6.45
CA THR A 71 -7.76 6.51 5.89
C THR A 71 -7.31 6.24 4.46
N CYS A 72 -7.00 7.31 3.75
CA CYS A 72 -6.39 7.22 2.43
C CYS A 72 -5.36 8.34 2.25
N VAL A 73 -4.44 8.16 1.30
CA VAL A 73 -3.49 9.21 0.96
C VAL A 73 -4.15 10.26 0.07
N GLY A 74 -3.92 11.53 0.37
CA GLY A 74 -4.25 12.67 -0.47
C GLY A 74 -2.98 13.22 -1.14
N LEU A 75 -3.06 13.43 -2.46
CA LEU A 75 -1.99 14.02 -3.26
C LEU A 75 -2.53 15.20 -4.07
N VAL A 76 -1.80 16.31 -4.09
CA VAL A 76 -2.18 17.53 -4.80
C VAL A 76 -1.34 17.73 -6.06
N THR A 77 -1.97 18.23 -7.12
CA THR A 77 -1.29 18.85 -8.28
C THR A 77 -1.49 20.36 -8.25
N ARG A 78 -0.45 21.12 -8.54
CA ARG A 78 -0.44 22.60 -8.41
C ARG A 78 -0.42 23.29 -9.77
N GLU A 79 -0.77 24.57 -9.79
CA GLU A 79 -0.82 25.38 -11.02
C GLU A 79 0.54 25.61 -11.67
N ASP A 80 1.63 25.57 -10.88
CA ASP A 80 3.01 25.67 -11.36
C ASP A 80 3.51 24.38 -12.04
N GLY A 81 2.65 23.36 -12.18
CA GLY A 81 2.97 22.08 -12.80
C GLY A 81 3.65 21.09 -11.87
N THR A 82 3.90 21.44 -10.61
CA THR A 82 4.39 20.48 -9.61
C THR A 82 3.28 19.56 -9.12
N SER A 83 3.67 18.38 -8.64
CA SER A 83 2.74 17.37 -8.12
C SER A 83 3.34 16.67 -6.93
N GLU A 84 2.49 16.22 -6.02
CA GLU A 84 2.89 15.34 -4.93
C GLU A 84 2.94 13.89 -5.37
N ASP A 85 3.74 13.11 -4.65
CA ASP A 85 3.92 11.70 -4.86
C ASP A 85 4.16 10.94 -3.55
N ILE A 86 4.05 9.62 -3.65
CA ILE A 86 4.53 8.67 -2.64
C ILE A 86 5.16 7.47 -3.34
N ALA A 87 6.14 6.89 -2.69
CA ALA A 87 6.84 5.71 -3.16
C ALA A 87 7.29 4.83 -1.98
N GLN A 88 7.54 3.57 -2.29
CA GLN A 88 8.24 2.65 -1.39
C GLN A 88 9.10 1.68 -2.18
N GLY A 89 10.23 1.29 -1.60
CA GLY A 89 11.01 0.16 -2.13
C GLY A 89 10.29 -1.16 -1.83
N LEU A 90 10.12 -1.97 -2.87
CA LEU A 90 9.60 -3.33 -2.77
C LEU A 90 10.69 -4.29 -2.27
N PRO A 91 10.33 -5.37 -1.57
CA PRO A 91 11.31 -6.36 -1.08
C PRO A 91 11.88 -7.24 -2.19
N GLU A 92 11.25 -7.26 -3.36
CA GLU A 92 11.65 -8.05 -4.52
C GLU A 92 12.00 -7.14 -5.69
N SER A 93 13.03 -7.52 -6.46
CA SER A 93 13.36 -6.88 -7.73
C SER A 93 12.44 -7.36 -8.84
N LEU A 94 12.12 -6.47 -9.78
CA LEU A 94 11.37 -6.84 -10.98
C LEU A 94 12.19 -7.79 -11.85
N LYS A 95 11.55 -8.85 -12.36
CA LYS A 95 12.15 -9.90 -13.17
C LYS A 95 11.77 -9.70 -14.63
N GLY A 96 12.77 -9.71 -15.51
CA GLY A 96 12.55 -9.65 -16.96
C GLY A 96 11.68 -10.81 -17.44
N GLY A 97 10.78 -10.55 -18.39
CA GLY A 97 9.84 -11.55 -18.93
C GLY A 97 8.70 -11.95 -18.00
N THR A 98 8.55 -11.29 -16.84
CA THR A 98 7.44 -11.53 -15.90
C THR A 98 6.35 -10.47 -16.04
N CYS A 99 5.09 -10.89 -16.07
CA CYS A 99 3.95 -9.98 -16.04
C CYS A 99 3.55 -9.66 -14.60
N TYR A 100 3.44 -8.38 -14.27
CA TYR A 100 3.03 -7.91 -12.95
C TYR A 100 1.66 -7.24 -13.03
N THR A 101 0.85 -7.42 -12.00
CA THR A 101 -0.44 -6.72 -11.85
C THR A 101 -0.42 -5.94 -10.55
N PHE A 102 -0.89 -4.70 -10.60
CA PHE A 102 -1.19 -3.90 -9.42
C PHE A 102 -2.59 -3.33 -9.56
N THR A 103 -3.25 -3.09 -8.42
CA THR A 103 -4.58 -2.46 -8.39
C THR A 103 -4.54 -1.35 -7.34
N ILE A 104 -5.20 -0.23 -7.64
CA ILE A 104 -5.37 0.89 -6.72
C ILE A 104 -6.76 1.49 -6.93
N TYR A 105 -7.39 1.93 -5.84
CA TYR A 105 -8.64 2.67 -5.89
C TYR A 105 -8.36 4.17 -5.91
N LEU A 106 -9.09 4.90 -6.75
CA LEU A 106 -8.92 6.34 -6.92
C LEU A 106 -10.19 7.07 -6.54
N ALA A 107 -10.02 8.18 -5.84
CA ALA A 107 -11.06 9.16 -5.54
C ALA A 107 -10.59 10.54 -6.00
N HIS A 108 -11.54 11.43 -6.26
CA HIS A 108 -11.26 12.81 -6.67
C HIS A 108 -12.10 13.77 -5.83
N ALA A 109 -11.44 14.71 -5.16
CA ALA A 109 -12.10 15.78 -4.43
C ALA A 109 -12.55 16.89 -5.39
N LYS A 110 -13.71 17.50 -5.13
CA LYS A 110 -14.20 18.66 -5.92
C LYS A 110 -13.25 19.86 -5.86
N LYS A 111 -12.56 20.02 -4.73
CA LYS A 111 -11.57 21.06 -4.46
C LYS A 111 -10.59 20.54 -3.43
N TYR A 112 -9.29 20.63 -3.70
CA TYR A 112 -8.23 20.21 -2.78
C TYR A 112 -7.18 21.32 -2.70
N VAL A 113 -7.07 21.99 -1.54
CA VAL A 113 -6.17 23.15 -1.33
C VAL A 113 -6.37 24.26 -2.37
N GLY A 114 -7.60 24.46 -2.85
CA GLY A 114 -7.87 25.44 -3.92
C GLY A 114 -7.93 24.85 -5.32
N TYR A 115 -7.26 23.73 -5.57
CA TYR A 115 -7.11 23.14 -6.90
C TYR A 115 -8.24 22.18 -7.26
N ASN A 116 -8.61 22.16 -8.54
CA ASN A 116 -9.69 21.32 -9.07
C ASN A 116 -9.53 20.96 -10.57
N HIS A 117 -8.33 21.17 -11.13
CA HIS A 117 -8.07 20.81 -12.53
C HIS A 117 -8.01 19.27 -12.70
N PRO A 118 -8.31 18.75 -13.91
CA PRO A 118 -8.16 17.32 -14.19
C PRO A 118 -6.74 16.82 -13.91
N VAL A 119 -6.66 15.66 -13.26
CA VAL A 119 -5.38 15.04 -12.87
C VAL A 119 -5.13 13.75 -13.65
N ARG A 120 -3.86 13.39 -13.79
CA ARG A 120 -3.43 12.10 -14.35
C ARG A 120 -2.56 11.37 -13.33
N LEU A 121 -3.01 10.21 -12.87
CA LEU A 121 -2.17 9.32 -12.09
C LEU A 121 -1.07 8.73 -12.98
N ARG A 122 0.17 8.75 -12.49
CA ARG A 122 1.30 8.06 -13.09
C ARG A 122 1.81 7.04 -12.08
N VAL A 123 1.99 5.80 -12.52
CA VAL A 123 2.56 4.73 -11.71
C VAL A 123 3.85 4.29 -12.38
N PHE A 124 4.91 4.26 -11.60
CA PHE A 124 6.24 3.86 -12.05
C PHE A 124 6.63 2.58 -11.33
N GLY A 125 7.14 1.61 -12.08
CA GLY A 125 7.83 0.42 -11.57
C GLY A 125 9.16 0.30 -12.33
N GLY A 126 10.22 -0.10 -11.64
CA GLY A 126 11.56 -0.17 -12.22
C GLY A 126 12.61 -0.43 -11.15
#